data_AF-A0A3S1ZLF7-F1
#
_entry.id   AF-A0A3S1ZLF7-F1
#
_cell.length_a   1.000
_cell.length_b   1.000
_cell.length_c   1.000
_cell.angle_alpha   90.00
_cell.angle_beta   90.00
_cell.angle_gamma   90.00
#
_symmetry.space_group_name_H-M   'P 1'
#
loop_
_entity.id
_entity.type
_entity.pdbx_description
1 polymer ?
#
loop_
_entity_poly.entity_id
_entity_poly.type
_entity_poly.pdbx_seq_one_letter_code
_entity_poly.pdbx_strand_id
1 'polypeptide(L)'
;MAVVAMGSIEEWRLRKGSAPPLAAILFNLGGRKVTDHGISDEIRHISSEFKAVPVVILADTEDLAQILTALECGARGYIPTSVGIDVCVEAINLAAAGGIFVPASSVLSMRHL
;
A
#
# COMPACT_ATOMS: atom_id res chain seq x y z
N MET A 1 -1.68 -8.07 16.33
CA MET A 1 -0.61 -7.93 15.32
C MET A 1 0.35 -6.85 15.83
N ALA A 2 1.65 -7.09 15.85
CA ALA A 2 2.61 -6.05 16.22
C ALA A 2 2.83 -5.13 15.01
N VAL A 3 2.83 -3.82 15.23
CA VAL A 3 3.09 -2.81 14.20
C VAL A 3 4.42 -2.15 14.52
N VAL A 4 5.29 -2.01 13.53
CA VAL A 4 6.56 -1.30 13.65
C VAL A 4 6.60 -0.22 12.59
N ALA A 5 6.82 1.02 13.01
CA ALA A 5 7.05 2.14 12.11
C ALA A 5 8.54 2.23 11.76
N MET A 6 8.82 2.44 10.48
CA MET A 6 10.16 2.65 9.93
C MET A 6 10.12 3.90 9.05
N GLY A 7 11.21 4.66 9.03
CA GLY A 7 11.37 5.81 8.15
C GLY A 7 11.65 5.43 6.69
N SER A 8 12.18 4.23 6.45
CA SER A 8 12.38 3.69 5.10
C SER A 8 12.48 2.17 5.10
N ILE A 9 12.48 1.58 3.90
CA ILE A 9 12.65 0.13 3.74
C ILE A 9 14.09 -0.31 4.07
N GLU A 10 15.08 0.56 3.88
CA GLU A 10 16.47 0.34 4.29
C GLU A 10 16.58 0.19 5.80
N GLU A 11 15.87 1.02 6.57
CA GLU A 11 15.84 0.90 8.04
C GLU A 11 15.30 -0.47 8.47
N TRP A 12 14.23 -0.93 7.82
CA TRP A 12 13.69 -2.28 8.04
C TRP A 12 14.74 -3.37 7.78
N ARG A 13 15.50 -3.27 6.67
CA ARG A 13 16.53 -4.26 6.32
C ARG A 13 17.62 -4.38 7.39
N LEU A 14 17.97 -3.29 8.06
CA LEU A 14 18.96 -3.28 9.14
C LEU A 14 18.42 -3.88 10.45
N ARG A 15 17.11 -3.78 10.69
CA ARG A 15 16.47 -4.17 11.97
C ARG A 15 15.78 -5.52 11.95
N LYS A 16 15.53 -6.13 10.77
CA LYS A 16 14.72 -7.36 10.65
C LYS A 16 15.27 -8.59 11.37
N GLY A 17 16.54 -8.60 11.80
CA GLY A 17 17.22 -9.79 12.33
C GLY A 17 16.55 -10.47 13.54
N SER A 18 15.75 -9.73 14.32
CA SER A 18 14.97 -10.26 15.45
C SER A 18 13.45 -10.06 15.30
N ALA A 19 13.00 -9.56 14.15
CA ALA A 19 11.60 -9.27 13.92
C ALA A 19 10.84 -10.53 13.47
N PRO A 20 9.56 -10.70 13.86
CA PRO A 20 8.72 -11.75 13.31
C PRO A 20 8.52 -11.56 11.79
N PRO A 21 8.11 -12.61 11.05
CA PRO A 21 7.77 -12.49 9.64
C PRO A 21 6.73 -11.39 9.39
N LEU A 22 6.94 -10.58 8.35
CA LEU A 22 5.98 -9.55 7.96
C LEU A 22 4.71 -10.20 7.40
N ALA A 23 3.55 -9.74 7.89
CA ALA A 23 2.25 -10.10 7.33
C ALA A 23 1.80 -9.16 6.20
N ALA A 24 2.20 -7.88 6.26
CA ALA A 24 1.95 -6.87 5.26
C ALA A 24 2.95 -5.71 5.41
N ILE A 25 3.11 -4.93 4.34
CA ILE A 25 3.84 -3.65 4.34
C ILE A 25 2.82 -2.56 4.05
N LEU A 26 2.68 -1.60 4.96
CA LEU A 26 1.90 -0.39 4.71
C LEU A 26 2.86 0.72 4.25
N PHE A 27 2.81 1.07 2.97
CA PHE A 27 3.69 2.08 2.39
C PHE A 27 2.99 3.42 2.27
N ASN A 28 3.43 4.39 3.08
CA ASN A 28 2.81 5.70 3.19
C ASN A 28 3.39 6.69 2.16
N LEU A 29 2.57 7.12 1.21
CA LEU A 29 2.92 8.15 0.23
C LEU A 29 2.59 9.56 0.73
N GLY A 30 1.68 9.70 1.71
CA GLY A 30 1.10 10.97 2.11
C GLY A 30 0.45 11.68 0.91
N GLY A 31 0.77 12.95 0.72
CA GLY A 31 0.30 13.75 -0.41
C GLY A 31 1.01 13.49 -1.75
N ARG A 32 2.02 12.60 -1.79
CA ARG A 32 2.73 12.26 -3.03
C ARG A 32 1.85 11.41 -3.95
N LYS A 33 2.00 11.61 -5.25
CA LYS A 33 1.32 10.81 -6.29
C LYS A 33 2.20 9.65 -6.70
N VAL A 34 1.57 8.54 -7.08
CA VAL A 34 2.24 7.36 -7.67
C VAL A 34 2.97 7.74 -8.98
N THR A 35 2.43 8.74 -9.69
CA THR A 35 3.04 9.32 -10.90
C THR A 35 4.16 10.32 -10.62
N ASP A 36 4.41 10.70 -9.36
CA ASP A 36 5.58 11.53 -9.05
C ASP A 36 6.86 10.74 -9.33
N HIS A 37 7.91 11.47 -9.73
CA HIS A 37 9.16 10.88 -10.18
C HIS A 37 9.72 9.89 -9.13
N GLY A 38 9.90 8.63 -9.55
CA GLY A 38 10.51 7.56 -8.73
C GLY A 38 9.54 6.77 -7.83
N ILE A 39 8.31 7.24 -7.59
CA ILE A 39 7.39 6.56 -6.67
C ILE A 39 6.93 5.21 -7.22
N SER A 40 6.54 5.15 -8.49
CA SER A 40 6.17 3.89 -9.15
C SER A 40 7.30 2.86 -9.13
N ASP A 41 8.54 3.30 -9.30
CA ASP A 41 9.70 2.42 -9.25
C ASP A 41 10.00 1.94 -7.83
N GLU A 42 9.81 2.79 -6.83
CA GLU A 42 9.91 2.42 -5.42
C GLU A 42 8.86 1.36 -5.04
N ILE A 43 7.60 1.55 -5.44
CA ILE A 43 6.54 0.56 -5.21
C ILE A 43 6.89 -0.77 -5.87
N ARG A 44 7.36 -0.73 -7.13
CA ARG A 44 7.78 -1.94 -7.86
C ARG A 44 8.97 -2.62 -7.20
N HIS A 45 9.95 -1.85 -6.75
CA HIS A 45 11.12 -2.36 -6.06
C HIS A 45 10.73 -3.09 -4.78
N ILE A 46 9.97 -2.44 -3.88
CA ILE A 46 9.50 -3.04 -2.63
C ILE A 46 8.64 -4.28 -2.92
N SER A 47 7.67 -4.20 -3.83
CA SER A 47 6.80 -5.33 -4.17
C SER A 47 7.59 -6.53 -4.74
N SER A 48 8.65 -6.27 -5.52
CA SER A 48 9.51 -7.31 -6.07
C SER A 48 10.47 -7.95 -5.05
N GLU A 49 10.92 -7.18 -4.06
CA GLU A 49 11.75 -7.68 -2.96
C GLU A 49 10.93 -8.54 -2.01
N PHE A 50 9.71 -8.10 -1.68
CA PHE A 50 8.83 -8.73 -0.70
C PHE A 50 7.71 -9.54 -1.36
N LYS A 51 8.02 -10.44 -2.30
CA LYS A 51 7.01 -11.17 -3.11
C LYS A 51 5.94 -11.91 -2.31
N ALA A 52 6.27 -12.36 -1.09
CA ALA A 52 5.36 -13.09 -0.22
C ALA A 52 4.57 -12.20 0.75
N VAL A 53 4.88 -10.89 0.79
CA VAL A 53 4.30 -9.93 1.74
C VAL A 53 3.59 -8.84 0.93
N PRO A 54 2.27 -8.66 1.07
CA PRO A 54 1.54 -7.66 0.31
C PRO A 54 2.01 -6.24 0.68
N VAL A 55 2.26 -5.43 -0.35
CA VAL A 55 2.46 -3.99 -0.20
C VAL A 55 1.12 -3.30 -0.37
N VAL A 56 0.65 -2.59 0.66
CA VAL A 56 -0.58 -1.80 0.66
C VAL A 56 -0.19 -0.33 0.70
N ILE A 57 -0.75 0.46 -0.22
CA ILE A 57 -0.47 1.89 -0.30
C ILE A 57 -1.42 2.65 0.64
N LEU A 58 -0.88 3.59 1.40
CA LEU A 58 -1.63 4.60 2.16
C LEU A 58 -1.31 5.97 1.56
N ALA A 59 -2.33 6.72 1.13
CA ALA A 59 -2.11 8.00 0.45
C ALA A 59 -3.33 8.93 0.56
N ASP A 60 -3.13 10.23 0.32
CA ASP A 60 -4.21 11.22 0.43
C ASP A 60 -5.12 11.28 -0.81
N THR A 61 -4.66 10.74 -1.95
CA THR A 61 -5.40 10.81 -3.22
C THR A 61 -6.37 9.64 -3.39
N GLU A 62 -7.55 9.92 -3.95
CA GLU A 62 -8.55 8.91 -4.33
C GLU A 62 -8.66 8.73 -5.86
N ASP A 63 -7.74 9.33 -6.61
CA ASP A 63 -7.69 9.24 -8.07
C ASP A 63 -7.48 7.79 -8.53
N LEU A 64 -8.44 7.26 -9.28
CA LEU A 64 -8.40 5.90 -9.78
C LEU A 64 -7.18 5.63 -10.66
N ALA A 65 -6.71 6.60 -11.46
CA ALA A 65 -5.52 6.41 -12.28
C ALA A 65 -4.30 6.10 -11.40
N GLN A 66 -4.14 6.82 -10.28
CA GLN A 66 -3.07 6.58 -9.30
C GLN A 66 -3.22 5.20 -8.65
N ILE A 67 -4.44 4.81 -8.31
CA ILE A 67 -4.73 3.51 -7.71
C ILE A 67 -4.36 2.37 -8.66
N LEU A 68 -4.80 2.46 -9.93
CA LEU A 68 -4.49 1.45 -10.94
C LEU A 68 -2.97 1.36 -11.18
N THR A 69 -2.28 2.49 -11.32
CA THR A 69 -0.82 2.51 -11.47
C THR A 69 -0.12 1.86 -10.27
N ALA A 70 -0.58 2.09 -9.04
CA ALA A 70 -0.02 1.44 -7.86
C ALA A 70 -0.18 -0.09 -7.92
N LEU A 71 -1.35 -0.57 -8.32
CA LEU A 71 -1.63 -2.00 -8.48
C LEU A 71 -0.79 -2.62 -9.60
N GLU A 72 -0.62 -1.93 -10.73
CA GLU A 72 0.28 -2.32 -11.82
C GLU A 72 1.75 -2.39 -11.38
N CYS A 73 2.14 -1.59 -10.38
CA CYS A 73 3.46 -1.65 -9.76
C CYS A 73 3.60 -2.80 -8.74
N GLY A 74 2.55 -3.58 -8.50
CA GLY A 74 2.58 -4.75 -7.62
C GLY A 74 1.95 -4.55 -6.25
N ALA A 75 1.38 -3.37 -5.97
CA ALA A 75 0.62 -3.18 -4.74
C ALA A 75 -0.59 -4.14 -4.69
N ARG A 76 -0.94 -4.55 -3.48
CA ARG A 76 -2.05 -5.47 -3.16
C ARG A 76 -3.16 -4.80 -2.37
N GLY A 77 -3.12 -3.47 -2.29
CA GLY A 77 -4.19 -2.67 -1.72
C GLY A 77 -3.90 -1.18 -1.83
N TYR A 78 -4.94 -0.38 -1.81
CA TYR A 78 -4.84 1.08 -1.77
C TYR A 78 -5.84 1.64 -0.76
N ILE A 79 -5.36 2.38 0.23
CA ILE A 79 -6.16 2.93 1.32
C ILE A 79 -5.99 4.45 1.28
N PRO A 80 -7.04 5.19 0.88
CA PRO A 80 -7.07 6.64 1.06
C PRO A 80 -7.03 7.01 2.55
N THR A 81 -6.38 8.11 2.92
CA THR A 81 -6.35 8.59 4.32
C THR A 81 -7.72 9.08 4.83
N SER A 82 -8.68 9.30 3.93
CA SER A 82 -10.09 9.55 4.23
C SER A 82 -10.83 8.32 4.78
N VAL A 83 -10.29 7.11 4.57
CA VAL A 83 -10.87 5.85 5.03
C VAL A 83 -10.62 5.66 6.53
N GLY A 84 -11.65 5.24 7.25
CA GLY A 84 -11.59 4.94 8.68
C GLY A 84 -10.56 3.85 9.02
N ILE A 85 -10.03 3.90 10.24
CA ILE A 85 -8.99 2.97 10.70
C ILE A 85 -9.48 1.51 10.73
N ASP A 86 -10.75 1.29 11.01
CA ASP A 86 -11.41 -0.01 10.98
C ASP A 86 -11.36 -0.62 9.57
N VAL A 87 -11.74 0.16 8.55
CA VAL A 87 -11.68 -0.27 7.16
C VAL A 87 -10.22 -0.45 6.70
N CYS A 88 -9.30 0.38 7.17
CA CYS A 88 -7.86 0.23 6.91
C CYS A 88 -7.33 -1.11 7.41
N VAL A 89 -7.69 -1.50 8.64
CA VAL A 89 -7.30 -2.80 9.22
C VAL A 89 -7.86 -3.96 8.39
N GLU A 90 -9.13 -3.90 7.98
CA GLU A 90 -9.73 -4.95 7.15
C GLU A 90 -9.10 -5.03 5.75
N ALA A 91 -8.76 -3.89 5.15
CA ALA A 91 -8.04 -3.85 3.88
C ALA A 91 -6.65 -4.52 3.96
N ILE A 92 -5.93 -4.30 5.07
CA ILE A 92 -4.65 -4.96 5.34
C ILE A 92 -4.84 -6.47 5.54
N ASN A 93 -5.85 -6.87 6.31
CA ASN A 93 -6.16 -8.29 6.53
C ASN A 93 -6.53 -8.99 5.22
N LEU A 94 -7.32 -8.34 4.37
CA LEU A 94 -7.68 -8.83 3.04
C LEU A 94 -6.44 -9.05 2.18
N ALA A 95 -5.52 -8.09 2.14
CA ALA A 95 -4.29 -8.21 1.38
C ALA A 95 -3.39 -9.34 1.93
N ALA A 96 -3.28 -9.47 3.25
CA ALA A 96 -2.54 -10.55 3.92
C ALA A 96 -3.13 -11.94 3.64
N ALA A 97 -4.44 -12.04 3.43
CA ALA A 97 -5.12 -13.26 3.00
C ALA A 97 -4.99 -13.54 1.48
N GLY A 98 -4.28 -12.70 0.73
CA GLY A 98 -4.08 -12.84 -0.71
C GLY A 98 -5.12 -12.11 -1.57
N GLY A 99 -5.98 -11.30 -0.98
CA GLY A 99 -6.92 -10.43 -1.69
C GLY A 99 -6.26 -9.18 -2.27
N ILE A 100 -7.09 -8.29 -2.82
CA ILE A 100 -6.73 -6.93 -3.23
C ILE A 100 -7.82 -5.98 -2.75
N PHE A 101 -7.44 -4.95 -2.01
CA PHE A 101 -8.36 -3.88 -1.61
C PHE A 101 -8.30 -2.70 -2.59
N VAL A 102 -9.46 -2.33 -3.13
CA VAL A 102 -9.64 -1.12 -3.95
C VAL A 102 -10.78 -0.31 -3.33
N PRO A 103 -10.58 0.99 -3.05
CA PRO A 103 -11.60 1.79 -2.39
C PRO A 103 -12.80 1.99 -3.34
N ALA A 104 -14.01 1.76 -2.82
CA ALA A 104 -15.23 1.86 -3.61
C ALA A 104 -15.49 3.29 -4.11
N SER A 105 -15.07 4.32 -3.36
CA SER A 105 -15.25 5.73 -3.73
C SER A 105 -14.60 6.06 -5.08
N SER A 106 -13.39 5.56 -5.32
CA SER A 106 -12.67 5.75 -6.59
C SER A 106 -13.34 5.04 -7.77
N VAL A 107 -13.92 3.86 -7.53
CA VAL A 107 -14.64 3.11 -8.57
C VAL A 107 -15.99 3.77 -8.88
N LEU A 108 -16.73 4.18 -7.86
CA LEU A 108 -18.05 4.83 -8.02
C LEU A 108 -17.92 6.19 -8.73
N SER A 109 -16.82 6.91 -8.53
CA SER A 109 -16.54 8.17 -9.20
C SER A 109 -16.46 8.03 -10.72
N MET A 110 -16.06 6.87 -11.26
CA MET A 110 -16.08 6.62 -12.71
C MET A 110 -17.48 6.52 -13.30
N ARG A 111 -18.47 6.08 -12.51
CA ARG A 111 -19.84 5.87 -13.02
C ARG A 111 -20.55 7.19 -13.33
N HIS A 112 -19.95 8.31 -12.94
CA HIS A 112 -20.46 9.66 -13.16
C HIS A 112 -19.68 10.44 -14.25
N LEU A 113 -18.71 9.79 -14.92
CA LEU A 113 -18.04 10.28 -16.13
C LEU A 113 -18.76 9.76 -17.38
#